data_AF-A0A5J4WQE9-F1
#
_entry.id   AF-A0A5J4WQE9-F1
#
_cell.length_a   1.000
_cell.length_b   1.000
_cell.length_c   1.000
_cell.angle_alpha   90.00
_cell.angle_beta   90.00
_cell.angle_gamma   90.00
#
_symmetry.space_group_name_H-M   'P 1'
#
loop_
_entity.id
_entity.type
_entity.pdbx_description
1 polymer ?
#
loop_
_entity_poly.entity_id
_entity_poly.type
_entity_poly.pdbx_seq_one_letter_code
_entity_poly.pdbx_strand_id
1 'polypeptide(L)'
;MAACANAIKYALAYKDFDLNANYPPIIDNSYKFVLYPIYWKYKVEGYRFQDQIKKRDYSNNVSINDFEYFKQLLEPSVCAICGDKFIVNNKPTLDRINNNMPHTKDNHEGFNPFVKEFIGKRIQAKIEGNKGLEQFCKITMNSSYGSDGMNTEKYTDINP
;
A
#
# COMPACT_ATOMS: atom_id res chain seq x y z
N MET A 1 -9.50 -12.33 36.00
CA MET A 1 -8.04 -12.35 35.77
C MET A 1 -7.74 -13.21 34.53
N ALA A 2 -8.10 -12.72 33.33
CA ALA A 2 -8.03 -13.50 32.07
C ALA A 2 -7.14 -12.84 30.99
N ALA A 3 -6.48 -11.72 31.31
CA ALA A 3 -5.74 -10.93 30.33
C ALA A 3 -4.43 -11.58 29.82
N CYS A 4 -3.96 -12.68 30.44
CA CYS A 4 -2.65 -13.24 30.14
C CYS A 4 -2.66 -14.63 29.49
N ALA A 5 -3.80 -15.34 29.45
CA ALA A 5 -3.83 -16.69 28.86
C ALA A 5 -3.57 -16.66 27.34
N ASN A 6 -4.07 -15.63 26.64
CA ASN A 6 -3.84 -15.48 25.20
C ASN A 6 -2.42 -14.96 24.91
N ALA A 7 -1.90 -14.02 25.71
CA ALA A 7 -0.54 -13.51 25.54
C ALA A 7 0.53 -14.60 25.70
N ILE A 8 0.35 -15.51 26.67
CA ILE A 8 1.25 -16.65 26.88
C ILE A 8 1.19 -17.64 25.71
N LYS A 9 -0.02 -17.92 25.18
CA LYS A 9 -0.20 -18.76 24.00
C LYS A 9 0.51 -18.19 22.77
N TYR A 10 0.38 -16.89 22.53
CA TYR A 10 1.08 -16.21 21.43
C TYR A 10 2.60 -16.21 21.63
N ALA A 11 3.08 -15.90 22.84
CA ALA A 11 4.51 -15.95 23.12
C ALA A 11 5.11 -17.34 22.90
N LEU A 12 4.39 -18.42 23.24
CA LEU A 12 4.80 -19.79 22.96
C LEU A 12 4.74 -20.12 21.47
N ALA A 13 3.69 -19.71 20.76
CA ALA A 13 3.52 -19.98 19.34
C ALA A 13 4.59 -19.29 18.46
N TYR A 14 5.10 -18.13 18.91
CA TYR A 14 6.13 -17.36 18.21
C TYR A 14 7.49 -17.41 18.92
N LYS A 15 7.69 -18.35 19.87
CA LYS A 15 8.95 -18.45 20.63
C LYS A 15 10.17 -18.63 19.72
N ASP A 16 10.01 -19.38 18.64
CA ASP A 16 11.07 -19.69 17.68
C ASP A 16 10.95 -18.85 16.39
N PHE A 17 10.13 -17.78 16.42
CA PHE A 17 9.97 -16.88 15.29
C PHE A 17 11.16 -15.92 15.20
N ASP A 18 11.90 -16.00 14.11
CA ASP A 18 13.03 -15.13 13.82
C ASP A 18 12.68 -14.28 12.59
N LEU A 19 12.55 -12.96 12.80
CA LEU A 19 12.26 -12.02 11.73
C LEU A 19 13.24 -12.11 10.56
N ASN A 20 14.53 -12.35 10.80
CA ASN A 20 15.52 -12.43 9.73
C ASN A 20 15.45 -13.76 8.98
N ALA A 21 15.15 -14.85 9.68
CA ALA A 21 14.99 -16.17 9.05
C ALA A 21 13.66 -16.31 8.32
N ASN A 22 12.58 -15.77 8.89
CA ASN A 22 11.22 -15.89 8.36
C ASN A 22 10.91 -14.82 7.30
N TYR A 23 11.55 -13.65 7.37
CA TYR A 23 11.41 -12.57 6.38
C TYR A 23 12.77 -12.14 5.84
N PRO A 24 13.51 -13.03 5.15
CA PRO A 24 14.81 -12.68 4.60
C PRO A 24 14.67 -11.53 3.59
N PRO A 25 15.65 -10.62 3.49
CA PRO A 25 15.60 -9.52 2.54
C PRO A 25 15.41 -10.04 1.11
N ILE A 26 14.37 -9.54 0.45
CA ILE A 26 14.08 -9.88 -0.95
C ILE A 26 14.75 -8.83 -1.83
N ILE A 27 15.70 -9.26 -2.65
CA ILE A 27 16.26 -8.42 -3.71
C ILE A 27 15.29 -8.49 -4.89
N ASP A 28 14.54 -7.42 -5.09
CA ASP A 28 13.62 -7.28 -6.22
C ASP A 28 14.36 -6.59 -7.38
N ASN A 29 14.82 -7.39 -8.33
CA ASN A 29 15.50 -6.94 -9.54
C ASN A 29 14.54 -6.51 -10.66
N SER A 30 13.24 -6.31 -10.36
CA SER A 30 12.31 -5.87 -11.37
C SER A 30 12.62 -4.47 -11.88
N TYR A 31 12.25 -4.23 -13.14
CA TYR A 31 12.47 -2.95 -13.80
C TYR A 31 11.75 -1.81 -13.07
N LYS A 32 12.33 -0.61 -13.14
CA LYS A 32 11.70 0.63 -12.69
C LYS A 32 10.30 0.76 -13.29
N PHE A 33 9.34 1.13 -12.45
CA PHE A 33 8.00 1.44 -12.91
C PHE A 33 8.00 2.74 -13.70
N VAL A 34 7.37 2.70 -14.87
CA VAL A 34 7.14 3.87 -15.73
C VAL A 34 5.65 3.91 -16.04
N LEU A 35 5.02 5.06 -15.82
CA LEU A 35 3.61 5.24 -16.15
C LEU A 35 3.48 5.45 -17.67
N TYR A 36 2.96 4.45 -18.36
CA TYR A 36 2.68 4.52 -19.79
C TYR A 36 1.24 4.97 -20.07
N PRO A 37 0.97 5.70 -21.17
CA PRO A 37 -0.38 6.17 -21.51
C PRO A 37 -1.41 5.04 -21.59
N ILE A 38 -1.02 3.88 -22.15
CA ILE A 38 -1.92 2.73 -22.28
C ILE A 38 -2.27 2.12 -20.92
N TYR A 39 -1.30 2.05 -19.99
CA TYR A 39 -1.55 1.60 -18.63
C TYR A 39 -2.50 2.56 -17.90
N TRP A 40 -2.29 3.87 -18.04
CA TRP A 40 -3.16 4.88 -17.45
C TRP A 40 -4.60 4.78 -17.95
N LYS A 41 -4.80 4.59 -19.26
CA LYS A 41 -6.11 4.36 -19.86
C LYS A 41 -6.83 3.18 -19.21
N TYR A 42 -6.17 2.03 -19.11
CA TYR A 42 -6.77 0.84 -18.48
C TYR A 42 -7.09 1.07 -16.99
N LYS A 43 -6.25 1.81 -16.27
CA LYS A 43 -6.50 2.12 -14.85
C LYS A 43 -7.74 3.01 -14.69
N VAL A 44 -7.85 4.08 -15.47
CA VAL A 44 -9.01 4.99 -15.49
C VAL A 44 -10.31 4.25 -15.85
N GLU A 45 -10.27 3.39 -16.87
CA GLU A 45 -11.41 2.54 -17.25
C GLU A 45 -11.80 1.58 -16.11
N GLY A 46 -10.80 1.01 -15.42
CA GLY A 46 -10.99 0.16 -14.25
C GLY A 46 -11.75 0.88 -13.11
N TYR A 47 -11.38 2.11 -12.78
CA TYR A 47 -12.09 2.91 -11.77
C TYR A 47 -13.55 3.13 -12.12
N ARG A 48 -13.82 3.53 -13.37
CA ARG A 48 -15.19 3.72 -13.85
C ARG A 48 -16.02 2.44 -13.74
N PHE A 49 -15.46 1.29 -14.12
CA PHE A 49 -16.16 0.01 -14.07
C PHE A 49 -16.45 -0.42 -12.62
N GLN A 50 -15.48 -0.25 -11.72
CA GLN A 50 -15.67 -0.53 -10.29
C GLN A 50 -16.80 0.31 -9.69
N ASP A 51 -16.89 1.59 -10.03
CA ASP A 51 -17.91 2.49 -9.52
C ASP A 51 -19.28 2.22 -10.11
N GLN A 52 -19.34 1.87 -11.39
CA GLN A 52 -20.57 1.42 -12.04
C GLN A 52 -21.15 0.17 -11.36
N ILE A 53 -20.31 -0.84 -11.07
CA ILE A 53 -20.75 -2.07 -10.37
C ILE A 53 -21.30 -1.74 -8.98
N LYS A 54 -20.61 -0.86 -8.25
CA LYS A 54 -20.98 -0.48 -6.88
C LYS A 54 -22.05 0.63 -6.83
N LYS A 55 -22.54 1.10 -7.98
CA LYS A 55 -23.53 2.17 -8.13
C LYS A 55 -23.09 3.48 -7.43
N ARG A 56 -21.80 3.80 -7.51
CA ARG A 56 -21.22 5.04 -6.98
C ARG A 56 -21.20 6.13 -8.04
N ASP A 57 -21.13 7.39 -7.58
CA ASP A 57 -20.83 8.50 -8.47
C ASP A 57 -19.39 8.40 -9.00
N TYR A 58 -19.25 8.45 -10.32
CA TYR A 58 -17.98 8.43 -11.05
C TYR A 58 -17.83 9.64 -11.98
N SER A 59 -18.74 10.62 -11.91
CA SER A 59 -18.78 11.78 -12.80
C SER A 59 -17.49 12.62 -12.73
N ASN A 60 -16.87 12.67 -11.55
CA ASN A 60 -15.65 13.42 -11.26
C ASN A 60 -14.42 12.51 -11.09
N ASN A 61 -14.44 11.28 -11.62
CA ASN A 61 -13.25 10.44 -11.63
C ASN A 61 -12.16 11.07 -12.52
N VAL A 62 -10.90 10.81 -12.18
CA VAL A 62 -9.75 11.09 -13.04
C VAL A 62 -9.95 10.53 -14.45
N SER A 63 -9.41 11.23 -15.43
CA SER A 63 -9.60 10.95 -16.85
C SER A 63 -8.27 10.63 -17.55
N ILE A 64 -8.36 10.20 -18.81
CA ILE A 64 -7.18 9.98 -19.66
C ILE A 64 -6.35 11.28 -19.79
N ASN A 65 -7.01 12.45 -19.75
CA ASN A 65 -6.35 13.76 -19.87
C ASN A 65 -5.47 14.10 -18.66
N ASP A 66 -5.66 13.44 -17.52
CA ASP A 66 -4.84 13.64 -16.32
C ASP A 66 -3.49 12.90 -16.37
N PHE A 67 -3.18 12.21 -17.49
CA PHE A 67 -1.96 11.41 -17.64
C PHE A 67 -0.68 12.17 -17.29
N GLU A 68 -0.48 13.35 -17.87
CA GLU A 68 0.76 14.12 -17.65
C GLU A 68 0.91 14.57 -16.20
N TYR A 69 -0.20 14.92 -15.54
CA TYR A 69 -0.20 15.24 -14.11
C TYR A 69 0.31 14.05 -13.28
N PHE A 70 -0.27 12.86 -13.47
CA PHE A 70 0.13 11.67 -12.71
C PHE A 70 1.53 11.16 -13.08
N LYS A 71 1.95 11.32 -14.33
CA LYS A 71 3.31 11.00 -14.75
C LYS A 71 4.33 11.88 -14.03
N GLN A 72 4.13 13.20 -14.03
CA GLN A 72 4.98 14.17 -13.33
C GLN A 72 4.96 13.97 -11.82
N LEU A 73 3.82 13.56 -11.25
CA LEU A 73 3.70 13.22 -9.84
C LEU A 73 4.54 11.96 -9.50
N LEU A 74 4.40 10.89 -10.28
CA LEU A 74 4.96 9.57 -9.95
C LEU A 74 6.46 9.42 -10.27
N GLU A 75 6.97 10.13 -11.28
CA GLU A 75 8.38 10.02 -11.71
C GLU A 75 9.42 10.41 -10.63
N PRO A 76 9.29 11.54 -9.92
CA PRO A 76 10.16 11.88 -8.80
C PRO A 76 9.74 11.12 -7.52
N SER A 77 8.49 10.65 -7.45
CA SER A 77 7.98 9.98 -6.27
C SER A 77 8.76 8.72 -5.93
N VAL A 78 8.67 8.38 -4.66
CA VAL A 78 9.13 7.14 -4.07
C VAL A 78 7.99 6.57 -3.27
N CYS A 79 8.07 5.28 -2.97
CA CYS A 79 7.13 4.66 -2.07
C CYS A 79 7.19 5.37 -0.72
N ALA A 80 6.10 6.04 -0.32
CA ALA A 80 6.03 6.79 0.95
C ALA A 80 6.45 5.91 2.14
N ILE A 81 6.12 4.63 2.03
CA ILE A 81 6.41 3.54 2.96
C ILE A 81 7.91 3.18 3.09
N CYS A 82 8.67 3.14 2.00
CA CYS A 82 10.03 2.60 2.03
C CYS A 82 11.13 3.52 1.54
N GLY A 83 10.76 4.62 0.89
CA GLY A 83 11.67 5.53 0.21
C GLY A 83 12.27 4.96 -1.08
N ASP A 84 12.00 3.70 -1.43
CA ASP A 84 12.52 3.09 -2.64
C ASP A 84 11.71 3.55 -3.86
N LYS A 85 12.35 3.57 -5.02
CA LYS A 85 11.69 3.84 -6.30
C LYS A 85 10.67 2.75 -6.61
N PHE A 86 9.57 3.14 -7.24
CA PHE A 86 8.58 2.18 -7.72
C PHE A 86 9.17 1.30 -8.83
N ILE A 87 8.84 0.01 -8.77
CA ILE A 87 9.26 -1.02 -9.71
C ILE A 87 8.02 -1.81 -10.14
N VAL A 88 8.11 -2.60 -11.21
CA VAL A 88 6.93 -3.31 -11.76
C VAL A 88 6.23 -4.19 -10.71
N ASN A 89 6.98 -4.76 -9.77
CA ASN A 89 6.43 -5.58 -8.68
C ASN A 89 5.98 -4.77 -7.44
N ASN A 90 6.36 -3.49 -7.37
CA ASN A 90 5.99 -2.54 -6.32
C ASN A 90 5.49 -1.26 -6.97
N LYS A 91 4.31 -1.33 -7.59
CA LYS A 91 3.68 -0.21 -8.29
C LYS A 91 3.15 0.83 -7.29
N PRO A 92 3.09 2.12 -7.66
CA PRO A 92 2.43 3.13 -6.84
C PRO A 92 0.94 2.84 -6.74
N THR A 93 0.38 2.98 -5.53
CA THR A 93 -1.06 2.92 -5.33
C THR A 93 -1.71 4.21 -5.80
N LEU A 94 -2.69 4.08 -6.69
CA LEU A 94 -3.52 5.19 -7.18
C LEU A 94 -4.99 5.03 -6.75
N ASP A 95 -5.26 4.14 -5.80
CA ASP A 95 -6.61 3.88 -5.32
C ASP A 95 -7.07 4.94 -4.31
N ARG A 96 -8.37 5.21 -4.33
CA ARG A 96 -9.01 6.17 -3.42
C ARG A 96 -8.97 5.69 -1.97
N ILE A 97 -9.09 6.62 -1.05
CA ILE A 97 -9.26 6.35 0.38
C ILE A 97 -10.70 6.37 0.81
N ASN A 98 -11.48 7.35 0.38
CA ASN A 98 -12.87 7.46 0.76
C ASN A 98 -13.71 6.85 -0.34
N ASN A 99 -14.28 5.67 -0.06
CA ASN A 99 -15.15 4.95 -0.98
C ASN A 99 -16.45 5.69 -1.32
N ASN A 100 -16.83 6.70 -0.53
CA ASN A 100 -18.00 7.54 -0.81
C ASN A 100 -17.67 8.72 -1.72
N MET A 101 -16.40 8.96 -2.01
CA MET A 101 -15.94 10.01 -2.93
C MET A 101 -15.46 9.39 -4.26
N PRO A 102 -15.62 10.10 -5.39
CA PRO A 102 -15.03 9.71 -6.66
C PRO A 102 -13.51 9.56 -6.58
N HIS A 103 -12.90 8.90 -7.56
CA HIS A 103 -11.46 8.86 -7.74
C HIS A 103 -10.93 10.23 -8.19
N THR A 104 -10.88 11.20 -7.29
CA THR A 104 -10.31 12.53 -7.49
C THR A 104 -8.85 12.57 -7.03
N LYS A 105 -8.11 13.61 -7.46
CA LYS A 105 -6.69 13.81 -7.08
C LYS A 105 -6.47 13.93 -5.56
N ASP A 106 -7.47 14.40 -4.82
CA ASP A 106 -7.36 14.69 -3.37
C ASP A 106 -7.82 13.52 -2.49
N ASN A 107 -8.48 12.51 -3.06
CA ASN A 107 -9.06 11.39 -2.31
C ASN A 107 -8.01 10.31 -1.95
N HIS A 108 -6.75 10.69 -1.70
CA HIS A 108 -5.59 9.80 -1.56
C HIS A 108 -4.79 9.91 -0.22
N GLU A 109 -5.36 10.46 0.87
CA GLU A 109 -4.62 10.68 2.16
C GLU A 109 -5.02 9.91 3.46
N GLY A 110 -6.01 9.01 3.49
CA GLY A 110 -6.55 8.45 4.76
C GLY A 110 -5.78 7.32 5.46
N PHE A 111 -4.79 6.68 4.83
CA PHE A 111 -3.96 5.65 5.46
C PHE A 111 -2.76 6.19 6.25
N ASN A 112 -2.68 7.52 6.37
CA ASN A 112 -1.53 8.24 6.93
C ASN A 112 -1.07 7.75 8.31
N PRO A 113 -1.93 7.42 9.29
CA PRO A 113 -1.47 6.98 10.62
C PRO A 113 -0.75 5.62 10.59
N PHE A 114 -1.36 4.62 9.94
CA PHE A 114 -0.78 3.27 9.80
C PHE A 114 0.57 3.31 9.08
N VAL A 115 0.64 4.10 8.01
CA VAL A 115 1.88 4.30 7.24
C VAL A 115 2.95 5.01 8.06
N LYS A 116 2.61 6.07 8.78
CA LYS A 116 3.59 6.78 9.63
C LYS A 116 4.21 5.84 10.66
N GLU A 117 3.42 4.97 11.28
CA GLU A 117 3.90 4.01 12.26
C GLU A 117 4.89 3.01 11.65
N PHE A 118 4.50 2.33 10.57
CA PHE A 118 5.34 1.28 9.97
C PHE A 118 6.54 1.84 9.20
N ILE A 119 6.46 3.07 8.67
CA ILE A 119 7.63 3.81 8.17
C ILE A 119 8.64 4.01 9.30
N GLY A 120 8.19 4.53 10.45
CA GLY A 120 9.06 4.81 11.58
C GLY A 120 9.81 3.55 12.03
N LYS A 121 9.07 2.45 12.20
CA LYS A 121 9.64 1.13 12.53
C LYS A 121 10.65 0.65 11.49
N ARG A 122 10.37 0.86 10.20
CA ARG A 122 11.28 0.46 9.12
C ARG A 122 12.55 1.31 9.06
N ILE A 123 12.44 2.62 9.25
CA ILE A 123 13.61 3.52 9.31
C ILE A 123 14.53 3.07 10.45
N GLN A 124 13.96 2.79 11.62
CA GLN A 124 14.71 2.27 12.75
C GLN A 124 15.39 0.94 12.42
N ALA A 125 14.67 0.00 11.79
CA ALA A 125 15.24 -1.26 11.33
C ALA A 125 16.41 -1.09 10.34
N LYS A 126 16.33 -0.10 9.43
CA LYS A 126 17.43 0.24 8.51
C LYS A 126 18.67 0.74 9.28
N ILE A 127 18.47 1.61 10.28
CA ILE A 127 19.54 2.15 11.13
C ILE A 127 20.20 1.03 11.94
N GLU A 128 19.40 0.10 12.47
CA GLU A 128 19.87 -1.03 13.29
C GLU A 128 20.44 -2.20 12.46
N GLY A 129 20.32 -2.16 11.13
CA GLY A 129 20.74 -3.25 10.25
C GLY A 129 19.84 -4.49 10.32
N ASN A 130 18.64 -4.39 10.91
CA ASN A 130 17.69 -5.50 11.06
C ASN A 130 16.91 -5.73 9.74
N LYS A 131 17.48 -6.57 8.87
CA LYS A 131 16.94 -6.83 7.52
C LYS A 131 15.59 -7.54 7.52
N GLY A 132 15.35 -8.42 8.49
CA GLY A 132 14.08 -9.10 8.68
C GLY A 132 12.96 -8.14 9.04
N LEU A 133 13.19 -7.25 10.01
CA LEU A 133 12.22 -6.23 10.38
C LEU A 133 12.00 -5.21 9.26
N GLU A 134 13.08 -4.82 8.55
CA GLU A 134 12.99 -3.97 7.36
C GLU A 134 12.03 -4.57 6.33
N GLN A 135 12.22 -5.86 6.01
CA GLN A 135 11.42 -6.61 5.04
C GLN A 135 9.99 -6.86 5.54
N PHE A 136 9.82 -7.19 6.82
CA PHE A 136 8.50 -7.36 7.44
C PHE A 136 7.68 -6.08 7.30
N CYS A 137 8.23 -4.94 7.72
CA CYS A 137 7.56 -3.65 7.60
C CYS A 137 7.22 -3.34 6.14
N LYS A 138 8.12 -3.65 5.18
CA LYS A 138 7.84 -3.53 3.74
C LYS A 138 6.61 -4.32 3.32
N ILE A 139 6.57 -5.61 3.67
CA ILE A 139 5.49 -6.52 3.27
C ILE A 139 4.19 -6.11 3.92
N THR A 140 4.17 -5.84 5.23
CA THR A 140 2.97 -5.41 5.95
C THR A 140 2.37 -4.15 5.33
N MET A 141 3.21 -3.19 4.98
CA MET A 141 2.77 -2.00 4.27
C MET A 141 2.29 -2.33 2.85
N ASN A 142 3.05 -3.05 2.01
CA ASN A 142 2.59 -3.42 0.66
C ASN A 142 1.28 -4.23 0.66
N SER A 143 1.08 -5.11 1.64
CA SER A 143 -0.15 -5.89 1.83
C SER A 143 -1.34 -5.01 2.22
N SER A 144 -1.11 -3.95 3.01
CA SER A 144 -2.18 -3.00 3.38
C SER A 144 -2.69 -2.17 2.20
N TYR A 145 -1.85 -2.01 1.17
CA TYR A 145 -2.17 -1.20 -0.02
C TYR A 145 -2.67 -2.00 -1.22
N GLY A 146 -2.69 -3.33 -1.13
CA GLY A 146 -3.16 -4.21 -2.18
C GLY A 146 -2.26 -4.17 -3.43
N SER A 147 -1.74 -5.33 -3.81
CA SER A 147 -1.22 -5.56 -5.16
C SER A 147 -2.35 -5.36 -6.18
N ASP A 148 -2.58 -4.13 -6.67
CA ASP A 148 -3.48 -3.74 -7.78
C ASP A 148 -4.90 -4.38 -7.82
N GLY A 149 -5.38 -5.05 -6.75
CA GLY A 149 -6.39 -6.11 -6.96
C GLY A 149 -7.13 -6.71 -5.77
N MET A 150 -7.04 -6.19 -4.54
CA MET A 150 -8.04 -6.55 -3.51
C MET A 150 -8.45 -5.32 -2.72
N ASN A 151 -9.55 -4.74 -3.21
CA ASN A 151 -10.51 -3.89 -2.53
C ASN A 151 -10.34 -3.90 -0.98
N THR A 152 -9.72 -2.86 -0.44
CA THR A 152 -9.58 -2.62 1.00
C THR A 152 -10.89 -2.16 1.66
N GLU A 153 -12.04 -2.35 1.00
CA GLU A 153 -13.41 -2.22 1.55
C GLU A 153 -13.58 -2.93 2.92
N LYS A 154 -12.71 -3.88 3.29
CA LYS A 154 -12.77 -4.55 4.60
C LYS A 154 -12.21 -3.75 5.79
N TYR A 155 -11.47 -2.66 5.57
CA TYR A 155 -10.92 -1.86 6.68
C TYR A 155 -11.79 -0.65 7.04
N THR A 156 -12.86 -0.36 6.29
CA THR A 156 -13.80 0.74 6.59
C THR A 156 -14.86 0.38 7.63
N ASP A 157 -14.98 -0.89 8.03
CA ASP A 157 -15.96 -1.35 9.03
C ASP A 157 -15.39 -1.45 10.46
N ILE A 158 -14.27 -0.77 10.77
CA ILE A 158 -13.85 -0.61 12.16
C ILE A 158 -14.59 0.60 12.74
N ASN A 159 -15.84 0.37 13.13
CA ASN A 159 -16.55 1.28 14.02
C ASN A 159 -16.02 1.06 15.45
N PRO A 160 -15.73 2.12 16.24
CA PRO A 160 -15.26 1.98 17.63
C PRO A 160 -16.26 1.26 18.54
#